data_AF-A0A804MV56-F1
#
_entry.id   AF-A0A804MV56-F1
#
_cell.length_a   1.000
_cell.length_b   1.000
_cell.length_c   1.000
_cell.angle_alpha   90.00
_cell.angle_beta   90.00
_cell.angle_gamma   90.00
#
_symmetry.space_group_name_H-M   'P 1'
#
loop_
_entity.id
_entity.type
_entity.pdbx_description
1 polymer ?
#
loop_
_entity_poly.entity_id
_entity_poly.type
_entity_poly.pdbx_seq_one_letter_code
_entity_poly.pdbx_strand_id
1 'polypeptide(L)'
;MGLEFQVMTADIDEKSIRRENPDDLVMVLAEAKADAIMSRLNIDDYQKEGSQPTLLITSDIVYFHDIPDEVIKSLIDEGVVFRVAGGLLLEHPLTLPFVEAVVGSSDSVMGLSKEVANKLIHDALST
;
A
#
# COMPACT_ATOMS: atom_id res chain seq x y z
N MET A 1 4.85 11.09 12.75
CA MET A 1 6.14 11.33 12.06
C MET A 1 6.48 12.80 12.04
N GLY A 2 5.52 13.73 11.94
CA GLY A 2 5.81 15.17 12.06
C GLY A 2 6.58 15.74 10.88
N LEU A 3 6.59 15.04 9.76
CA LEU A 3 7.22 15.44 8.51
C LEU A 3 6.24 16.28 7.69
N GLU A 4 6.75 17.31 7.05
CA GLU A 4 6.07 18.00 5.95
C GLU A 4 6.01 17.04 4.76
N PHE A 5 4.84 16.90 4.13
CA PHE A 5 4.66 16.03 2.98
C PHE A 5 3.71 16.65 1.96
N GLN A 6 3.88 16.27 0.70
CA GLN A 6 2.93 16.53 -0.37
C GLN A 6 2.25 15.23 -0.77
N VAL A 7 0.93 15.27 -0.95
CA VAL A 7 0.18 14.14 -1.53
C VAL A 7 0.19 14.27 -3.05
N MET A 8 0.69 13.24 -3.73
CA MET A 8 0.66 13.11 -5.18
C MET A 8 0.01 11.78 -5.54
N THR A 9 -0.89 11.79 -6.53
CA THR A 9 -1.53 10.59 -7.05
C THR A 9 -0.86 10.17 -8.35
N ALA A 10 -0.60 8.87 -8.51
CA ALA A 10 0.04 8.36 -9.73
C ALA A 10 -0.89 8.46 -10.95
N ASP A 11 -2.21 8.47 -10.74
CA ASP A 11 -3.28 8.47 -11.75
C ASP A 11 -3.01 7.54 -12.95
N ILE A 12 -2.46 6.35 -12.68
CA ILE A 12 -2.23 5.34 -13.71
C ILE A 12 -3.47 4.48 -13.93
N ASP A 13 -3.65 3.94 -15.13
CA ASP A 13 -4.69 2.95 -15.41
C ASP A 13 -4.27 1.55 -14.93
N GLU A 14 -4.42 1.30 -13.63
CA GLU A 14 -4.15 -0.02 -13.02
C GLU A 14 -4.97 -1.16 -13.65
N LYS A 15 -6.08 -0.86 -14.36
CA LYS A 15 -6.89 -1.88 -15.04
C LYS A 15 -6.22 -2.40 -16.31
N SER A 16 -5.41 -1.57 -16.97
CA SER A 16 -4.63 -1.96 -18.14
C SER A 16 -3.44 -2.87 -17.80
N ILE A 17 -2.98 -2.85 -16.55
CA ILE A 17 -1.85 -3.65 -16.07
C ILE A 17 -2.37 -4.98 -15.53
N ARG A 18 -1.97 -6.10 -16.16
CA ARG A 18 -2.38 -7.46 -15.77
C ARG A 18 -1.18 -8.40 -15.82
N ARG A 19 -1.08 -9.27 -14.82
CA ARG A 19 -0.16 -10.42 -14.76
C ARG A 19 -0.93 -11.60 -14.20
N GLU A 20 -0.57 -12.81 -14.63
CA GLU A 20 -1.17 -14.05 -14.12
C GLU A 20 -0.69 -14.34 -12.69
N ASN A 21 0.58 -14.08 -12.42
CA ASN A 21 1.15 -14.19 -11.09
C ASN A 21 0.84 -12.92 -10.26
N PRO A 22 0.24 -13.06 -9.06
CA PRO A 22 -0.02 -11.95 -8.15
C PRO A 22 1.24 -11.16 -7.74
N ASP A 23 2.37 -11.84 -7.51
CA ASP A 23 3.62 -11.19 -7.08
C ASP A 23 4.16 -10.26 -8.18
N ASP A 24 4.14 -10.75 -9.42
CA ASP A 24 4.54 -9.98 -10.60
C ASP A 24 3.58 -8.80 -10.85
N LEU A 25 2.28 -8.99 -10.59
CA LEU A 25 1.30 -7.92 -10.73
C LEU A 25 1.60 -6.77 -9.77
N VAL A 26 1.84 -7.10 -8.50
CA VAL A 26 2.12 -6.10 -7.46
C VAL A 26 3.41 -5.34 -7.76
N MET A 27 4.46 -6.04 -8.19
CA MET A 27 5.73 -5.42 -8.55
C MET A 27 5.56 -4.42 -9.71
N VAL A 28 4.91 -4.84 -10.80
CA VAL A 28 4.72 -3.96 -11.98
C VAL A 28 3.83 -2.77 -11.64
N LEU A 29 2.81 -2.94 -10.80
CA LEU A 29 1.99 -1.83 -10.32
C LEU A 29 2.81 -0.85 -9.47
N ALA A 30 3.68 -1.34 -8.59
CA ALA A 30 4.53 -0.51 -7.75
C ALA A 30 5.53 0.29 -8.62
N GLU A 31 6.19 -0.36 -9.57
CA GLU A 31 7.08 0.28 -10.54
C GLU A 31 6.35 1.34 -11.39
N ALA A 32 5.19 1.00 -11.96
CA ALA A 32 4.42 1.94 -12.77
C ALA A 32 3.94 3.16 -11.96
N LYS A 33 3.55 2.96 -10.69
CA LYS A 33 3.20 4.08 -9.79
C LYS A 33 4.42 4.95 -9.51
N ALA A 34 5.55 4.34 -9.23
CA ALA A 34 6.80 5.05 -8.99
C ALA A 34 7.21 5.90 -10.19
N ASP A 35 7.23 5.33 -11.40
CA ASP A 35 7.55 6.04 -12.64
C ASP A 35 6.60 7.22 -12.88
N ALA A 36 5.30 7.01 -12.66
CA ALA A 36 4.30 8.06 -12.82
C ALA A 36 4.47 9.20 -11.81
N ILE A 37 4.84 8.90 -10.56
CA ILE A 37 5.16 9.92 -9.56
C ILE A 37 6.47 10.64 -9.93
N MET A 38 7.51 9.89 -10.29
CA MET A 38 8.81 10.43 -10.70
C MET A 38 8.70 11.38 -11.89
N SER A 39 7.84 11.09 -12.86
CA SER A 39 7.59 11.98 -14.00
C SER A 39 6.94 13.32 -13.63
N ARG A 40 6.27 13.39 -12.48
CA ARG A 40 5.64 14.61 -11.95
C ARG A 40 6.56 15.40 -11.02
N LEU A 41 7.60 14.75 -10.49
CA LEU A 41 8.62 15.43 -9.71
C LEU A 41 9.49 16.24 -10.68
N ASN A 42 9.67 17.54 -10.41
CA ASN A 42 10.66 18.35 -11.11
C ASN A 42 12.05 17.87 -10.68
N ILE A 43 12.62 16.91 -11.42
CA ILE A 43 13.94 16.33 -11.15
C ILE A 43 15.02 17.44 -11.10
N ASP A 44 14.82 18.56 -11.81
CA ASP A 44 15.70 19.73 -11.81
C ASP A 44 15.89 20.38 -10.42
N ASP A 45 14.91 20.25 -9.52
CA ASP A 45 15.03 20.73 -8.13
C ASP A 45 15.91 19.77 -7.29
N TYR A 46 15.89 18.47 -7.58
CA TYR A 46 16.69 17.45 -6.89
C TYR A 46 18.15 17.39 -7.38
N GLN A 47 18.41 17.73 -8.65
CA GLN A 47 19.78 17.75 -9.18
C GLN A 47 20.65 18.90 -8.67
N LYS A 48 20.05 19.96 -8.08
CA LYS A 48 20.81 21.10 -7.51
C LYS A 48 21.46 20.79 -6.16
N GLU A 49 20.98 19.79 -5.43
CA GLU A 49 21.51 19.43 -4.10
C GLU A 49 22.38 18.16 -4.09
N GLY A 50 22.53 17.47 -5.23
CA GLY A 50 23.31 16.23 -5.31
C GLY A 50 22.65 15.01 -4.66
N SER A 51 21.39 15.12 -4.24
CA SER A 51 20.62 14.05 -3.61
C SER A 51 19.86 13.24 -4.66
N GLN A 52 20.05 11.91 -4.67
CA GLN A 52 19.22 11.01 -5.48
C GLN A 52 17.87 10.77 -4.77
N PRO A 53 16.75 10.78 -5.50
CA PRO A 53 15.46 10.47 -4.91
C PRO A 53 15.43 9.01 -4.42
N THR A 54 14.92 8.78 -3.21
CA THR A 54 14.72 7.43 -2.67
C THR A 54 13.25 7.04 -2.77
N LEU A 55 12.98 5.91 -3.40
CA LEU A 55 11.64 5.32 -3.49
C LEU A 55 11.51 4.22 -2.44
N LEU A 56 10.45 4.30 -1.64
CA LEU A 56 10.09 3.26 -0.67
C LEU A 56 8.87 2.48 -1.17
N ILE A 57 9.01 1.15 -1.27
CA ILE A 57 7.93 0.21 -1.59
C ILE A 57 7.75 -0.71 -0.39
N THR A 58 6.50 -0.91 0.06
CA THR A 58 6.13 -1.83 1.15
C THR A 58 5.12 -2.84 0.65
N SER A 59 5.22 -4.08 1.15
CA SER A 59 4.29 -5.17 0.83
C SER A 59 3.99 -5.96 2.10
N ASP A 60 2.74 -6.37 2.26
CA ASP A 60 2.26 -7.12 3.42
C ASP A 60 1.39 -8.30 2.99
N ILE A 61 1.36 -9.35 3.82
CA ILE A 61 0.56 -10.55 3.56
C ILE A 61 -0.36 -10.79 4.74
N VAL A 62 -1.64 -11.04 4.44
CA VAL A 62 -2.65 -11.42 5.43
C VAL A 62 -3.15 -12.82 5.13
N TYR A 63 -3.17 -13.67 6.16
CA TYR A 63 -3.75 -14.99 6.14
C TYR A 63 -5.13 -14.95 6.80
N PHE A 64 -6.12 -15.51 6.11
CA PHE A 64 -7.48 -15.64 6.63
C PHE A 64 -7.85 -17.11 6.75
N HIS A 65 -8.61 -17.43 7.79
CA HIS A 65 -9.46 -18.62 7.83
C HIS A 65 -10.65 -18.47 6.88
N ASP A 66 -11.32 -19.58 6.59
CA ASP A 66 -12.56 -19.56 5.79
C ASP A 66 -13.59 -18.62 6.43
N ILE A 67 -14.02 -17.62 5.67
CA ILE A 67 -15.02 -16.64 6.09
C ILE A 67 -16.40 -17.18 5.70
N PRO A 68 -17.33 -17.38 6.64
CA PRO A 68 -18.66 -17.88 6.34
C PRO A 68 -19.48 -16.96 5.42
N ASP A 69 -20.36 -17.54 4.61
CA ASP A 69 -21.20 -16.81 3.66
C ASP A 69 -22.11 -15.77 4.35
N GLU A 70 -22.59 -16.05 5.56
CA GLU A 70 -23.40 -15.11 6.34
C GLU A 70 -22.62 -13.86 6.75
N VAL A 71 -21.31 -14.00 7.00
CA VAL A 71 -20.42 -12.89 7.32
C VAL A 71 -20.20 -12.05 6.07
N ILE A 72 -19.89 -12.69 4.94
CA ILE A 72 -19.72 -12.02 3.64
C ILE A 72 -20.98 -11.23 3.29
N LYS A 73 -22.16 -11.84 3.43
CA LYS A 73 -23.43 -11.18 3.14
C LYS A 73 -23.68 -9.98 4.05
N SER A 74 -23.40 -10.12 5.35
CA SER A 74 -23.55 -9.02 6.32
C SER A 74 -22.65 -7.83 5.95
N LEU A 75 -21.41 -8.11 5.55
CA LEU A 75 -20.45 -7.08 5.12
C LEU A 75 -20.87 -6.37 3.83
N ILE A 76 -21.45 -7.11 2.88
CA ILE A 76 -22.01 -6.55 1.63
C ILE A 76 -23.23 -5.67 1.95
N ASP A 77 -24.14 -6.13 2.80
CA ASP A 77 -25.35 -5.40 3.18
C ASP A 77 -25.01 -4.10 3.94
N GLU A 78 -23.95 -4.12 4.78
CA GLU A 78 -23.40 -2.93 5.44
C GLU A 78 -22.75 -1.95 4.43
N GLY A 79 -22.27 -2.46 3.30
CA GLY A 79 -21.72 -1.69 2.19
C GLY A 79 -20.35 -1.06 2.46
N VAL A 80 -19.71 -1.36 3.60
CA VAL A 80 -18.36 -0.90 3.94
C VAL A 80 -17.30 -1.49 3.01
N VAL A 81 -17.48 -2.72 2.55
CA VAL A 81 -16.58 -3.42 1.62
C VAL A 81 -16.42 -2.72 0.27
N PHE A 82 -17.39 -1.89 -0.15
CA PHE A 82 -17.33 -1.14 -1.40
C PHE A 82 -16.44 0.10 -1.33
N ARG A 83 -15.96 0.46 -0.14
CA ARG A 83 -15.12 1.65 0.10
C ARG A 83 -13.65 1.32 0.30
N VAL A 84 -13.28 0.04 0.23
CA VAL A 84 -11.91 -0.45 0.46
C VAL A 84 -11.44 -1.33 -0.68
N ALA A 85 -10.13 -1.33 -0.94
CA ALA A 85 -9.54 -2.19 -1.97
C ALA A 85 -9.68 -3.67 -1.56
N GLY A 86 -10.14 -4.50 -2.51
CA GLY A 86 -10.28 -5.95 -2.29
C GLY A 86 -11.33 -6.35 -1.24
N GLY A 87 -12.15 -5.42 -0.73
CA GLY A 87 -13.04 -5.71 0.39
C GLY A 87 -12.32 -6.04 1.71
N LEU A 88 -11.02 -5.72 1.79
CA LEU A 88 -10.16 -6.07 2.92
C LEU A 88 -10.42 -5.13 4.11
N LEU A 89 -10.89 -5.69 5.21
CA LEU A 89 -11.15 -4.98 6.47
C LEU A 89 -10.51 -5.79 7.60
N LEU A 90 -9.35 -5.40 8.12
CA LEU A 90 -8.70 -6.18 9.17
C LEU A 90 -9.31 -5.94 10.55
N GLU A 91 -9.77 -4.72 10.78
CA GLU A 91 -10.25 -4.20 12.05
C GLU A 91 -11.75 -4.42 12.26
N HIS A 92 -12.47 -4.85 11.22
CA HIS A 92 -13.90 -4.98 11.30
C HIS A 92 -14.29 -6.16 12.21
N PRO A 93 -15.23 -6.00 13.16
CA PRO A 93 -15.56 -7.05 14.13
C PRO A 93 -15.98 -8.39 13.50
N LEU A 94 -16.53 -8.35 12.29
CA LEU A 94 -16.95 -9.55 11.57
C LEU A 94 -15.82 -10.26 10.82
N THR A 95 -14.72 -9.59 10.48
CA THR A 95 -13.60 -10.18 9.73
C THR A 95 -12.41 -10.47 10.64
N LEU A 96 -12.20 -9.67 11.69
CA LEU A 96 -11.11 -9.81 12.66
C LEU A 96 -11.00 -11.23 13.24
N PRO A 97 -12.08 -11.95 13.59
CA PRO A 97 -11.99 -13.32 14.11
C PRO A 97 -11.42 -14.33 13.11
N PHE A 98 -11.41 -13.99 11.82
CA PHE A 98 -10.94 -14.85 10.74
C PHE A 98 -9.52 -14.51 10.29
N VAL A 99 -8.86 -13.51 10.89
CA VAL A 99 -7.45 -13.20 10.60
C VAL A 99 -6.59 -14.23 11.33
N GLU A 100 -5.97 -15.14 10.58
CA GLU A 100 -5.07 -16.17 11.11
C GLU A 100 -3.71 -15.59 11.48
N ALA A 101 -3.13 -14.84 10.55
CA ALA A 101 -1.81 -14.23 10.71
C ALA A 101 -1.64 -13.02 9.80
N VAL A 102 -0.78 -12.09 10.22
CA VAL A 102 -0.29 -11.00 9.39
C VAL A 102 1.23 -11.11 9.33
N VAL A 103 1.77 -11.23 8.13
CA VAL A 103 3.22 -11.14 7.89
C VAL A 103 3.50 -9.71 7.44
N GLY A 104 4.03 -8.93 8.36
CA GLY A 104 4.10 -7.47 8.30
C GLY A 104 3.63 -6.87 9.62
N SER A 105 3.23 -5.59 9.59
CA SER A 105 2.57 -4.96 10.74
C SER A 105 1.12 -4.58 10.36
N SER A 106 0.21 -4.59 11.34
CA SER A 106 -1.20 -4.31 11.08
C SER A 106 -1.43 -2.91 10.48
N ASP A 107 -0.62 -1.92 10.85
CA ASP A 107 -0.61 -0.58 10.24
C ASP A 107 -0.08 -0.56 8.81
N SER A 108 0.80 -1.50 8.46
CA SER A 108 1.28 -1.68 7.09
C SER A 108 0.20 -2.25 6.19
N VAL A 109 -0.56 -3.25 6.66
CA VAL A 109 -1.71 -3.78 5.91
C VAL A 109 -2.78 -2.70 5.68
N MET A 110 -2.96 -1.79 6.65
CA MET A 110 -3.86 -0.64 6.49
C MET A 110 -3.30 0.43 5.54
N GLY A 111 -2.08 0.27 5.03
CA GLY A 111 -1.51 0.99 3.91
C GLY A 111 -0.08 1.48 4.11
N LEU A 112 0.39 1.70 5.35
CA LEU A 112 1.75 2.18 5.60
C LEU A 112 2.22 1.93 7.03
N SER A 113 3.25 1.11 7.20
CA SER A 113 3.95 0.97 8.48
C SER A 113 4.67 2.27 8.85
N LYS A 114 4.24 2.95 9.92
CA LYS A 114 4.88 4.22 10.32
C LYS A 114 6.29 4.00 10.81
N GLU A 115 6.54 2.88 11.49
CA GLU A 115 7.86 2.54 12.02
C GLU A 115 8.85 2.26 10.89
N VAL A 116 8.48 1.38 9.95
CA VAL A 116 9.34 1.02 8.82
C VAL A 116 9.54 2.21 7.90
N ALA A 117 8.49 2.98 7.59
CA ALA A 117 8.61 4.20 6.81
C ALA A 117 9.54 5.22 7.47
N ASN A 118 9.41 5.45 8.79
CA ASN A 118 10.26 6.39 9.50
C ASN A 118 11.73 5.95 9.51
N LYS A 119 11.98 4.65 9.75
CA LYS A 119 13.33 4.10 9.70
C LYS A 119 13.96 4.31 8.32
N LEU A 120 13.25 3.95 7.25
CA LEU A 120 13.78 4.01 5.89
C LEU A 120 13.97 5.44 5.39
N ILE A 121 13.12 6.38 5.82
CA ILE A 121 13.34 7.81 5.59
C ILE A 121 14.63 8.27 6.29
N HIS A 122 14.87 7.86 7.53
CA HIS A 122 16.11 8.20 8.23
C HIS A 122 17.35 7.58 7.57
N ASP A 123 17.28 6.32 7.14
CA ASP A 123 18.37 5.65 6.44
C ASP A 123 18.70 6.38 5.12
N ALA A 124 17.66 6.77 4.35
CA ALA A 124 17.82 7.53 3.11
C ALA A 124 18.44 8.92 3.32
N LEU A 125 18.04 9.64 4.37
CA LEU A 125 18.58 10.96 4.71
C LEU A 125 20.00 10.92 5.31
N SER A 126 20.44 9.74 5.74
CA SER A 126 21.77 9.53 6.35
C SER A 126 22.83 9.08 5.33
N THR A 127 22.45 8.96 4.05
CA THR A 127 23.33 8.57 2.93
C THR A 127 23.76 9.80 2.13
#